data_AF-A0A151INV1-F1
#
_entry.id   AF-A0A151INV1-F1
#
_cell.length_a   1.000
_cell.length_b   1.000
_cell.length_c   1.000
_cell.angle_alpha   90.00
_cell.angle_beta   90.00
_cell.angle_gamma   90.00
#
_symmetry.space_group_name_H-M   'P 1'
#
loop_
_entity.id
_entity.type
_entity.pdbx_description
1 polymer ?
#
loop_
_entity_poly.entity_id
_entity_poly.type
_entity_poly.pdbx_seq_one_letter_code
_entity_poly.pdbx_strand_id
1 'polypeptide(L)'
;MKYNIVSRKINKFITQKSVRDQDKLKEQAAEFVDDVNTLISEVGECNVFNSDQSGFNLEMHTGRTLSFKGELKIETLAQSLNSMTHSYTIQPLISADGCLLSPLLIILQEKDGVFGPRIKNNLFTHENVHVLASKSGKLSSKLVQEWFTKVFLPSTNNESVLLLDSWSGQNSQMLNALSTSGKSVVIKTIPAGTTGMIQPLDVFFFRPWKNFIRYFSDNIILNNFDINLHHRNNVIKLQSLIHNQFSSPRFQNLIKYSWYKSGYIKEKPSEFDNPVDFCLKQCETSCDFCNLSAIIRCAWCTKSLCLTHFFNEYHICNYNTFKK
;
A
#
# COMPACT_ATOMS: atom_id res chain seq x y z
N MET A 1 -20.54 -13.19 -37.59
CA MET A 1 -20.05 -11.89 -37.10
C MET A 1 -18.97 -12.16 -36.06
N LYS A 2 -17.69 -11.84 -36.33
CA LYS A 2 -16.54 -12.34 -35.52
C LYS A 2 -15.90 -11.29 -34.58
N TYR A 3 -16.34 -10.02 -34.64
CA TYR A 3 -15.65 -8.92 -33.95
C TYR A 3 -16.52 -7.99 -33.10
N ASN A 4 -17.83 -8.26 -32.91
CA ASN A 4 -18.74 -7.49 -32.03
C ASN A 4 -18.54 -5.95 -32.06
N ILE A 5 -18.36 -5.39 -33.25
CA ILE A 5 -18.17 -3.95 -33.43
C ILE A 5 -19.55 -3.30 -33.43
N VAL A 6 -19.76 -2.36 -32.50
CA VAL A 6 -20.98 -1.55 -32.41
C VAL A 6 -20.63 -0.07 -32.40
N SER A 7 -21.53 0.76 -32.92
CA SER A 7 -21.40 2.23 -32.87
C SER A 7 -21.40 2.71 -31.41
N ARG A 8 -20.49 3.63 -31.07
CA ARG A 8 -20.35 4.22 -29.73
C ARG A 8 -20.22 5.74 -29.84
N LYS A 9 -20.80 6.45 -28.87
CA LYS A 9 -20.62 7.90 -28.71
C LYS A 9 -19.15 8.21 -28.39
N ILE A 10 -18.55 9.13 -29.13
CA ILE A 10 -17.19 9.62 -28.83
C ILE A 10 -17.23 10.33 -27.48
N ASN A 11 -16.45 9.84 -26.51
CA ASN A 11 -16.38 10.37 -25.14
C ASN A 11 -15.11 11.20 -24.87
N LYS A 12 -14.13 11.15 -25.78
CA LYS A 12 -12.87 11.89 -25.67
C LYS A 12 -12.30 12.13 -27.07
N PHE A 13 -11.89 13.36 -27.34
CA PHE A 13 -11.08 13.71 -28.50
C PHE A 13 -9.60 13.75 -28.06
N ILE A 14 -8.71 13.15 -28.85
CA ILE A 14 -7.27 13.14 -28.62
C ILE A 14 -6.56 13.68 -29.87
N THR A 15 -5.40 14.32 -29.69
CA THR A 15 -4.60 14.88 -30.78
C THR A 15 -3.56 13.87 -31.27
N GLN A 16 -3.09 13.96 -32.52
CA GLN A 16 -1.98 13.13 -33.00
C GLN A 16 -0.72 13.30 -32.14
N LYS A 17 -0.47 14.52 -31.63
CA LYS A 17 0.59 14.79 -30.65
C LYS A 17 0.42 13.92 -29.41
N SER A 18 -0.79 13.88 -28.82
CA SER A 18 -1.05 13.04 -27.65
C SER A 18 -0.92 11.52 -27.92
N VAL A 19 -1.15 11.06 -29.16
CA VAL A 19 -0.91 9.66 -29.55
C VAL A 19 0.59 9.38 -29.67
N ARG A 20 1.36 10.25 -30.35
CA ARG A 20 2.83 10.11 -30.45
C ARG A 20 3.51 10.19 -29.08
N ASP A 21 3.04 11.09 -28.22
CA ASP A 21 3.50 11.20 -26.84
C ASP A 21 3.21 9.91 -26.06
N GLN A 22 2.08 9.25 -26.31
CA GLN A 22 1.78 7.94 -25.71
C GLN A 22 2.68 6.81 -26.21
N ASP A 23 2.98 6.75 -27.51
CA ASP A 23 3.86 5.71 -28.04
C ASP A 23 5.30 5.90 -27.55
N LYS A 24 5.78 7.14 -27.47
CA LYS A 24 7.05 7.47 -26.84
C LYS A 24 7.09 7.06 -25.37
N LEU A 25 6.02 7.30 -24.61
CA LEU A 25 5.95 6.88 -23.21
C LEU A 25 5.98 5.35 -23.07
N LYS A 26 5.35 4.61 -23.99
CA LYS A 26 5.41 3.14 -23.99
C LYS A 26 6.80 2.62 -24.33
N GLU A 27 7.48 3.23 -25.30
CA GLU A 27 8.85 2.88 -25.66
C GLU A 27 9.80 3.11 -24.47
N GLN A 28 9.72 4.29 -23.84
CA GLN A 28 10.48 4.60 -22.62
C GLN A 28 10.17 3.64 -21.47
N ALA A 29 8.91 3.25 -21.31
CA ALA A 29 8.52 2.28 -20.31
C ALA A 29 9.10 0.89 -20.60
N ALA A 30 9.10 0.46 -21.87
CA ALA A 30 9.66 -0.83 -22.27
C ALA A 30 11.18 -0.87 -22.09
N GLU A 31 11.90 0.17 -22.53
CA GLU A 31 13.35 0.29 -22.32
C GLU A 31 13.71 0.25 -20.84
N PHE A 32 12.96 0.95 -19.99
CA PHE A 32 13.16 0.92 -18.53
C PHE A 32 12.94 -0.48 -17.95
N VAL A 33 11.87 -1.17 -18.38
CA VAL A 33 11.58 -2.53 -17.92
C VAL A 33 12.68 -3.50 -18.33
N ASP A 34 13.20 -3.41 -19.57
CA ASP A 34 14.27 -4.29 -20.05
C ASP A 34 15.59 -4.09 -19.31
N ASP A 35 15.93 -2.84 -18.99
CA ASP A 35 17.09 -2.49 -18.17
C ASP A 35 16.94 -3.02 -16.73
N VAL A 36 15.76 -2.87 -16.11
CA VAL A 36 15.49 -3.47 -14.79
C VAL A 36 15.48 -5.00 -14.83
N ASN A 37 14.99 -5.63 -15.90
CA ASN A 37 15.04 -7.09 -16.08
C ASN A 37 16.47 -7.63 -16.11
N THR A 38 17.39 -6.85 -16.71
CA THR A 38 18.82 -7.15 -16.71
C THR A 38 19.35 -7.12 -15.27
N LEU A 39 19.03 -6.05 -14.52
CA LEU A 39 19.43 -5.93 -13.11
C LEU A 39 18.84 -7.05 -12.23
N ILE A 40 17.58 -7.43 -12.42
CA ILE A 40 16.95 -8.56 -11.71
C ILE A 40 17.74 -9.85 -11.95
N SER A 41 18.24 -10.07 -13.17
CA SER A 41 19.03 -11.26 -13.50
C SER A 41 20.41 -11.25 -12.86
N GLU A 42 20.97 -10.07 -12.58
CA GLU A 42 22.28 -9.88 -11.94
C GLU A 42 22.20 -10.01 -10.42
N VAL A 43 21.26 -9.31 -9.77
CA VAL A 43 21.19 -9.24 -8.29
C VAL A 43 20.15 -10.18 -7.68
N GLY A 44 19.24 -10.74 -8.48
CA GLY A 44 18.14 -11.59 -8.02
C GLY A 44 16.89 -10.83 -7.58
N GLU A 45 15.71 -11.45 -7.74
CA GLU A 45 14.40 -10.84 -7.43
C GLU A 45 14.27 -10.32 -5.99
N CYS A 46 14.90 -11.00 -5.02
CA CYS A 46 14.84 -10.61 -3.61
C CYS A 46 15.61 -9.33 -3.28
N ASN A 47 16.41 -8.82 -4.22
CA ASN A 47 17.23 -7.62 -4.10
C ASN A 47 16.74 -6.45 -4.95
N VAL A 48 15.60 -6.60 -5.64
CA VAL A 48 14.99 -5.53 -6.44
C VAL A 48 13.69 -5.10 -5.79
N PHE A 49 13.58 -3.81 -5.49
CA PHE A 49 12.51 -3.25 -4.68
C PHE A 49 11.77 -2.12 -5.39
N ASN A 50 10.48 -1.98 -5.15
CA ASN A 50 9.69 -0.82 -5.51
C ASN A 50 9.08 -0.20 -4.26
N SER A 51 9.11 1.14 -4.20
CA SER A 51 8.45 1.92 -3.16
C SER A 51 7.78 3.14 -3.76
N ASP A 52 6.63 3.51 -3.22
CA ASP A 52 5.86 4.66 -3.63
C ASP A 52 4.88 5.08 -2.53
N GLN A 53 4.36 6.31 -2.64
CA GLN A 53 3.47 6.92 -1.69
C GLN A 53 2.01 6.77 -2.11
N SER A 54 1.15 6.38 -1.15
CA SER A 54 -0.29 6.51 -1.32
C SER A 54 -0.91 7.31 -0.20
N GLY A 55 -1.60 8.39 -0.58
CA GLY A 55 -2.48 9.13 0.31
C GLY A 55 -3.77 8.38 0.60
N PHE A 56 -4.18 8.44 1.86
CA PHE A 56 -5.45 7.92 2.38
C PHE A 56 -6.19 9.07 3.05
N ASN A 57 -7.45 9.24 2.68
CA ASN A 57 -8.37 10.03 3.52
C ASN A 57 -8.62 9.24 4.80
N LEU A 58 -8.75 9.93 5.95
CA LEU A 58 -9.05 9.22 7.20
C LEU A 58 -10.36 8.45 7.06
N GLU A 59 -11.34 9.00 6.34
CA GLU A 59 -12.58 8.32 5.99
C GLU A 59 -12.64 7.99 4.48
N MET A 60 -12.83 6.69 4.15
CA MET A 60 -12.90 6.20 2.77
C MET A 60 -14.28 5.60 2.49
N HIS A 61 -15.14 6.32 1.77
CA HIS A 61 -16.44 5.79 1.33
C HIS A 61 -16.38 5.20 -0.08
N THR A 62 -17.27 4.25 -0.37
CA THR A 62 -17.59 3.90 -1.76
C THR A 62 -18.33 5.09 -2.40
N GLY A 63 -17.89 5.55 -3.56
CA GLY A 63 -18.62 6.57 -4.34
C GLY A 63 -19.96 6.07 -4.93
N ARG A 64 -20.48 4.95 -4.41
CA ARG A 64 -21.69 4.25 -4.83
C ARG A 64 -22.34 3.60 -3.61
N THR A 65 -23.63 3.80 -3.45
CA THR A 65 -24.49 3.08 -2.50
C THR A 65 -25.77 2.65 -3.23
N LEU A 66 -26.49 1.67 -2.68
CA LEU A 66 -27.80 1.26 -3.21
C LEU A 66 -28.83 2.32 -2.82
N SER A 67 -29.52 2.87 -3.81
CA SER A 67 -30.53 3.92 -3.64
C SER A 67 -31.61 3.74 -4.72
N PHE A 68 -32.80 4.29 -4.47
CA PHE A 68 -33.93 4.14 -5.40
C PHE A 68 -33.69 4.92 -6.70
N LYS A 69 -34.12 4.34 -7.82
CA LYS A 69 -33.97 4.95 -9.14
C LYS A 69 -34.74 6.28 -9.19
N GLY A 70 -34.02 7.38 -9.34
CA GLY A 70 -34.59 8.74 -9.43
C GLY A 70 -34.27 9.64 -8.23
N GLU A 71 -33.62 9.12 -7.18
CA GLU A 71 -33.17 9.95 -6.06
C GLU A 71 -32.02 10.88 -6.49
N LEU A 72 -32.22 12.18 -6.29
CA LEU A 72 -31.26 13.25 -6.63
C LEU A 72 -30.24 13.51 -5.52
N LYS A 73 -30.56 13.12 -4.28
CA LYS A 73 -29.68 13.22 -3.11
C LYS A 73 -29.52 11.84 -2.51
N ILE A 74 -28.27 11.41 -2.37
CA ILE A 74 -27.88 10.15 -1.79
C ILE A 74 -27.06 10.46 -0.55
N GLU A 75 -27.56 10.06 0.62
CA GLU A 75 -26.89 10.27 1.91
C GLU A 75 -26.23 8.97 2.37
N THR A 76 -25.02 9.06 2.93
CA THR A 76 -24.30 7.92 3.52
C THR A 76 -23.86 8.30 4.92
N LEU A 77 -23.86 7.33 5.83
CA LEU A 77 -23.31 7.53 7.17
C LEU A 77 -21.80 7.76 7.06
N ALA A 78 -21.32 8.80 7.74
CA ALA A 78 -19.91 9.10 7.93
C ALA A 78 -19.62 9.25 9.43
N GLN A 79 -18.49 8.72 9.91
CA GLN A 79 -18.04 8.88 11.30
C GLN A 79 -17.67 10.35 11.59
N SER A 80 -17.10 11.08 10.62
CA SER A 80 -16.86 12.51 10.78
C SER A 80 -16.58 13.25 9.46
N LEU A 81 -17.35 14.30 9.17
CA LEU A 81 -17.12 15.19 8.03
C LEU A 81 -15.72 15.84 8.04
N ASN A 82 -15.13 16.09 9.22
CA ASN A 82 -13.77 16.64 9.34
C ASN A 82 -12.69 15.60 9.00
N SER A 83 -12.97 14.31 9.19
CA SER A 83 -12.09 13.20 8.77
C SER A 83 -12.04 13.02 7.25
N MET A 84 -12.91 13.69 6.50
CA MET A 84 -12.84 13.73 5.04
C MET A 84 -11.79 14.69 4.50
N THR A 85 -11.30 15.64 5.31
CA THR A 85 -10.32 16.68 4.87
C THR A 85 -8.88 16.41 5.35
N HIS A 86 -8.73 15.58 6.38
CA HIS A 86 -7.44 15.14 6.87
C HIS A 86 -7.01 13.83 6.18
N SER A 87 -5.75 13.79 5.76
CA SER A 87 -5.17 12.62 5.10
C SER A 87 -3.87 12.22 5.76
N TYR A 88 -3.51 10.96 5.59
CA TYR A 88 -2.19 10.45 5.92
C TYR A 88 -1.64 9.71 4.70
N THR A 89 -0.33 9.55 4.64
CA THR A 89 0.33 8.81 3.56
C THR A 89 0.96 7.57 4.14
N ILE A 90 0.90 6.46 3.40
CA ILE A 90 1.77 5.31 3.67
C ILE A 90 2.75 5.15 2.51
N GLN A 91 3.89 4.54 2.79
CA GLN A 91 4.87 4.17 1.77
C GLN A 91 5.38 2.75 2.04
N PRO A 92 4.78 1.73 1.40
CA PRO A 92 5.26 0.35 1.50
C PRO A 92 6.55 0.16 0.70
N LEU A 93 7.25 -0.93 1.02
CA LEU A 93 8.43 -1.40 0.30
C LEU A 93 8.19 -2.87 -0.08
N ILE A 94 8.11 -3.15 -1.38
CA ILE A 94 7.91 -4.51 -1.88
C ILE A 94 9.11 -4.95 -2.71
N SER A 95 9.49 -6.22 -2.61
CA SER A 95 10.51 -6.85 -3.45
C SER A 95 9.90 -7.60 -4.63
N ALA A 96 10.68 -7.82 -5.68
CA ALA A 96 10.26 -8.59 -6.85
C ALA A 96 9.97 -10.06 -6.52
N ASP A 97 10.63 -10.62 -5.50
CA ASP A 97 10.34 -11.98 -5.01
C ASP A 97 9.06 -12.08 -4.16
N GLY A 98 8.30 -10.99 -4.07
CA GLY A 98 6.96 -10.99 -3.48
C GLY A 98 6.92 -10.72 -1.98
N CYS A 99 7.99 -10.19 -1.38
CA CYS A 99 7.97 -9.83 0.04
C CYS A 99 7.51 -8.39 0.25
N LEU A 100 6.74 -8.16 1.31
CA LEU A 100 6.42 -6.82 1.83
C LEU A 100 7.32 -6.55 3.05
N LEU A 101 8.25 -5.63 2.89
CA LEU A 101 9.29 -5.34 3.89
C LEU A 101 8.74 -4.43 4.99
N SER A 102 9.21 -4.68 6.21
CA SER A 102 8.94 -3.85 7.39
C SER A 102 10.17 -3.03 7.76
N PRO A 103 10.01 -1.82 8.32
CA PRO A 103 8.74 -1.20 8.70
C PRO A 103 8.01 -0.51 7.53
N LEU A 104 6.67 -0.44 7.61
CA LEU A 104 5.85 0.45 6.79
C LEU A 104 6.05 1.90 7.23
N LEU A 105 6.38 2.79 6.30
CA LEU A 105 6.38 4.22 6.60
C LEU A 105 4.94 4.76 6.63
N ILE A 106 4.61 5.51 7.68
CA ILE A 106 3.34 6.25 7.82
C ILE A 106 3.65 7.71 8.09
N ILE A 107 3.04 8.62 7.33
CA ILE A 107 3.16 10.06 7.52
C ILE A 107 1.81 10.63 7.89
N LEU A 108 1.73 11.15 9.11
CA LEU A 108 0.56 11.80 9.63
C LEU A 108 0.60 13.30 9.38
N GLN A 109 -0.56 13.88 9.11
CA GLN A 109 -0.70 15.31 9.01
C GLN A 109 -0.74 15.95 10.41
N GLU A 110 0.20 16.85 10.70
CA GLU A 110 0.25 17.62 11.96
C GLU A 110 0.36 19.11 11.64
N LYS A 111 -0.36 19.97 12.37
CA LYS A 111 -0.41 21.43 12.13
C LYS A 111 0.98 22.06 11.98
N ASP A 112 1.90 21.71 12.88
CA ASP A 112 3.25 22.24 12.91
C ASP A 112 4.25 21.35 12.15
N GLY A 113 3.78 20.23 11.59
CA GLY A 113 4.57 19.23 10.88
C GLY A 113 5.44 18.35 11.77
N VAL A 114 5.24 18.41 13.09
CA VAL A 114 5.96 17.61 14.08
C VAL A 114 4.99 17.15 15.17
N PHE A 115 5.29 16.02 15.80
CA PHE A 115 4.55 15.59 16.99
C PHE A 115 4.99 16.41 18.21
N GLY A 116 4.04 17.08 18.86
CA GLY A 116 4.30 17.71 20.16
C GLY A 116 4.69 16.68 21.24
N PRO A 117 5.39 17.07 22.32
CA PRO A 117 5.92 16.14 23.31
C PRO A 117 4.87 15.18 23.92
N ARG A 118 3.67 15.71 24.22
CA ARG A 118 2.55 14.90 24.75
C ARG A 118 2.03 13.89 23.73
N ILE A 119 1.98 14.26 22.46
CA ILE A 119 1.55 13.36 21.38
C ILE A 119 2.58 12.25 21.22
N LYS A 120 3.87 12.60 21.21
CA LYS A 120 4.97 11.64 21.06
C LYS A 120 4.97 10.59 22.17
N ASN A 121 4.72 10.99 23.43
CA ASN A 121 4.67 10.07 24.56
C ASN A 121 3.49 9.09 24.53
N ASN A 122 2.38 9.47 23.88
CA ASN A 122 1.17 8.66 23.79
C ASN A 122 0.99 8.03 22.41
N LEU A 123 1.97 8.17 21.51
CA LEU A 123 1.87 7.67 20.15
C LEU A 123 1.97 6.14 20.17
N PHE A 124 1.04 5.48 19.50
CA PHE A 124 1.16 4.05 19.27
C PHE A 124 2.43 3.78 18.44
N THR A 125 3.23 2.80 18.88
CA THR A 125 4.46 2.39 18.20
C THR A 125 4.54 0.88 18.13
N HIS A 126 5.09 0.37 17.03
CA HIS A 126 5.41 -1.04 16.84
C HIS A 126 6.54 -1.18 15.83
N GLU A 127 7.34 -2.25 15.91
CA GLU A 127 8.53 -2.46 15.07
C GLU A 127 8.23 -2.54 13.57
N ASN A 128 7.00 -2.89 13.18
CA ASN A 128 6.59 -3.02 11.78
C ASN A 128 6.12 -1.71 11.14
N VAL A 129 6.15 -0.58 11.87
CA VAL A 129 5.80 0.75 11.35
C VAL A 129 6.81 1.82 11.77
N HIS A 130 7.14 2.72 10.85
CA HIS A 130 7.93 3.92 11.12
C HIS A 130 7.03 5.14 10.91
N VAL A 131 6.73 5.88 11.97
CA VAL A 131 5.73 6.95 11.94
C VAL A 131 6.38 8.32 11.99
N LEU A 132 6.10 9.14 10.97
CA LEU A 132 6.57 10.52 10.85
C LEU A 132 5.39 11.49 10.77
N ALA A 133 5.68 12.78 10.92
CA ALA A 133 4.72 13.86 10.79
C ALA A 133 5.13 14.83 9.68
N SER A 134 4.16 15.45 9.03
CA SER A 134 4.38 16.60 8.16
C SER A 134 3.15 17.52 8.14
N LYS A 135 3.31 18.77 7.69
CA LYS A 135 2.19 19.73 7.63
C LYS A 135 1.07 19.31 6.67
N SER A 136 1.44 18.59 5.62
CA SER A 136 0.52 18.15 4.56
C SER A 136 0.11 16.69 4.68
N GLY A 137 0.71 15.92 5.59
CA GLY A 137 0.58 14.46 5.60
C GLY A 137 1.30 13.75 4.45
N LYS A 138 2.12 14.47 3.67
CA LYS A 138 2.93 13.95 2.54
C LYS A 138 4.43 13.99 2.84
N LEU A 139 5.23 13.28 2.06
CA LEU A 139 6.69 13.34 2.18
C LEU A 139 7.23 14.71 1.75
N SER A 140 8.37 15.07 2.36
CA SER A 140 9.29 16.11 1.91
C SER A 140 10.64 15.44 1.65
N SER A 141 11.57 16.11 0.94
CA SER A 141 12.90 15.54 0.69
C SER A 141 13.62 15.10 1.97
N LYS A 142 13.46 15.82 3.08
CA LYS A 142 14.02 15.42 4.38
C LYS A 142 13.41 14.11 4.90
N LEU A 143 12.09 13.94 4.75
CA LEU A 143 11.40 12.72 5.16
C LEU A 143 11.76 11.54 4.25
N VAL A 144 12.05 11.78 2.97
CA VAL A 144 12.59 10.75 2.06
C VAL A 144 13.98 10.29 2.53
N GLN A 145 14.87 11.21 2.93
CA GLN A 145 16.19 10.84 3.47
C GLN A 145 16.06 10.01 4.75
N GLU A 146 15.14 10.40 5.64
CA GLU A 146 14.89 9.65 6.87
C GLU A 146 14.32 8.26 6.56
N TRP A 147 13.34 8.15 5.66
CA TRP A 147 12.85 6.86 5.20
C TRP A 147 13.96 6.01 4.60
N PHE A 148 14.78 6.57 3.72
CA PHE A 148 15.86 5.81 3.08
C PHE A 148 16.85 5.27 4.10
N THR A 149 17.28 6.09 5.06
CA THR A 149 18.30 5.72 6.06
C THR A 149 17.75 4.88 7.22
N LYS A 150 16.50 5.08 7.63
CA LYS A 150 15.88 4.40 8.78
C LYS A 150 15.02 3.20 8.41
N VAL A 151 14.54 3.13 7.17
CA VAL A 151 13.64 2.07 6.70
C VAL A 151 14.29 1.28 5.58
N PHE A 152 14.64 1.90 4.45
CA PHE A 152 15.13 1.15 3.28
C PHE A 152 16.49 0.48 3.54
N LEU A 153 17.50 1.23 3.99
CA LEU A 153 18.84 0.68 4.20
C LEU A 153 18.85 -0.44 5.26
N PRO A 154 18.19 -0.35 6.43
CA PRO A 154 18.19 -1.47 7.39
C PRO A 154 17.42 -2.71 6.92
N SER A 155 16.45 -2.57 6.01
CA SER A 155 15.53 -3.65 5.63
C SER A 155 15.97 -4.46 4.40
N THR A 156 17.05 -4.05 3.75
CA THR A 156 17.52 -4.61 2.47
C THR A 156 18.86 -5.34 2.63
N ASN A 157 19.34 -5.98 1.57
CA ASN A 157 20.66 -6.61 1.56
C ASN A 157 21.77 -5.60 1.23
N ASN A 158 23.01 -6.07 1.09
CA ASN A 158 24.16 -5.22 0.81
C ASN A 158 24.14 -4.69 -0.63
N GLU A 159 23.62 -5.46 -1.57
CA GLU A 159 23.43 -5.05 -2.96
C GLU A 159 21.94 -5.01 -3.24
N SER A 160 21.44 -3.88 -3.71
CA SER A 160 20.00 -3.69 -3.92
C SER A 160 19.71 -2.71 -5.05
N VAL A 161 18.60 -2.94 -5.74
CA VAL A 161 18.05 -2.04 -6.74
C VAL A 161 16.74 -1.47 -6.20
N LEU A 162 16.59 -0.15 -6.23
CA LEU A 162 15.39 0.54 -5.77
C LEU A 162 14.74 1.32 -6.90
N LEU A 163 13.50 0.95 -7.25
CA LEU A 163 12.67 1.62 -8.23
C LEU A 163 11.78 2.67 -7.55
N LEU A 164 11.91 3.92 -7.99
CA LEU A 164 11.21 5.10 -7.46
C LEU A 164 10.55 5.90 -8.58
N ASP A 165 9.50 6.66 -8.23
CA ASP A 165 8.83 7.56 -9.17
C ASP A 165 9.71 8.78 -9.52
N SER A 166 9.35 9.51 -10.57
CA SER A 166 10.09 10.69 -11.02
C SER A 166 9.80 11.96 -10.22
N TRP A 167 9.45 11.85 -8.93
CA TRP A 167 9.16 13.01 -8.11
C TRP A 167 10.45 13.74 -7.70
N SER A 168 10.50 15.06 -7.91
CA SER A 168 11.70 15.88 -7.64
C SER A 168 12.18 15.87 -6.19
N GLY A 169 11.30 15.52 -5.24
CA GLY A 169 11.66 15.34 -3.84
C GLY A 169 12.53 14.10 -3.57
N GLN A 170 12.54 13.13 -4.49
CA GLN A 170 13.35 11.92 -4.48
C GLN A 170 14.54 12.09 -5.43
N ASN A 171 15.61 12.71 -4.93
CA ASN A 171 16.84 12.91 -5.70
C ASN A 171 17.77 11.68 -5.54
N SER A 172 17.96 10.93 -6.62
CA SER A 172 18.82 9.74 -6.64
C SER A 172 20.28 10.05 -6.26
N GLN A 173 20.83 11.19 -6.64
CA GLN A 173 22.19 11.59 -6.25
C GLN A 173 22.30 11.80 -4.74
N MET A 174 21.28 12.45 -4.15
CA MET A 174 21.21 12.66 -2.71
C MET A 174 21.08 11.33 -1.95
N LEU A 175 20.26 10.40 -2.44
CA LEU A 175 20.09 9.09 -1.80
C LEU A 175 21.34 8.21 -1.95
N ASN A 176 22.01 8.27 -3.10
CA ASN A 176 23.28 7.58 -3.31
C ASN A 176 24.34 8.06 -2.31
N ALA A 177 24.41 9.37 -2.04
CA ALA A 177 25.32 9.94 -1.05
C ALA A 177 25.02 9.51 0.41
N LEU A 178 23.80 9.04 0.67
CA LEU A 178 23.39 8.52 1.99
C LEU A 178 23.65 7.02 2.16
N SER A 179 24.07 6.33 1.10
CA SER A 179 24.43 4.92 1.20
C SER A 179 25.70 4.78 2.04
N THR A 180 25.61 4.03 3.14
CA THR A 180 26.72 3.84 4.09
C THR A 180 27.73 2.80 3.60
N SER A 181 28.95 2.82 4.15
CA SER A 181 29.97 1.79 3.90
C SER A 181 29.39 0.37 4.04
N GLY A 182 29.47 -0.42 2.98
CA GLY A 182 28.97 -1.81 2.93
C GLY A 182 27.59 -1.99 2.28
N LYS A 183 26.89 -0.92 1.90
CA LYS A 183 25.66 -1.00 1.09
C LYS A 183 25.83 -0.31 -0.26
N SER A 184 25.62 -1.07 -1.33
CA SER A 184 25.53 -0.61 -2.71
C SER A 184 24.07 -0.60 -3.14
N VAL A 185 23.54 0.58 -3.46
CA VAL A 185 22.15 0.75 -3.88
C VAL A 185 22.13 1.38 -5.26
N VAL A 186 21.55 0.68 -6.23
CA VAL A 186 21.27 1.21 -7.56
C VAL A 186 19.86 1.77 -7.57
N ILE A 187 19.72 3.09 -7.67
CA ILE A 187 18.41 3.74 -7.74
C ILE A 187 18.02 3.94 -9.20
N LYS A 188 16.85 3.42 -9.58
CA LYS A 188 16.27 3.58 -10.92
C LYS A 188 15.00 4.42 -10.83
N THR A 189 15.01 5.55 -11.52
CA THR A 189 13.87 6.47 -11.57
C THR A 189 12.95 6.10 -12.72
N ILE A 190 11.73 5.68 -12.40
CA ILE A 190 10.69 5.35 -13.37
C ILE A 190 10.37 6.59 -14.22
N PRO A 191 10.34 6.51 -15.56
CA PRO A 191 10.09 7.66 -16.41
C PRO A 191 8.76 8.36 -16.12
N ALA A 192 8.78 9.69 -16.11
CA ALA A 192 7.59 10.50 -15.85
C ALA A 192 6.44 10.14 -16.80
N GLY A 193 5.23 9.95 -16.25
CA GLY A 193 4.04 9.59 -17.03
C GLY A 193 3.88 8.09 -17.33
N THR A 194 4.81 7.24 -16.89
CA THR A 194 4.76 5.79 -17.10
C THR A 194 4.35 4.98 -15.86
N THR A 195 4.22 5.63 -14.69
CA THR A 195 3.84 5.01 -13.41
C THR A 195 2.63 4.06 -13.52
N GLY A 196 1.54 4.49 -14.16
CA GLY A 196 0.35 3.65 -14.33
C GLY A 196 0.53 2.44 -15.27
N MET A 197 1.69 2.31 -15.92
CA MET A 197 2.06 1.21 -16.81
C MET A 197 3.04 0.25 -16.14
N ILE A 198 4.03 0.79 -15.43
CA ILE A 198 5.21 0.02 -15.00
C ILE A 198 5.61 0.23 -13.53
N GLN A 199 4.78 0.83 -12.68
CA GLN A 199 5.06 0.91 -11.24
C GLN A 199 4.26 -0.15 -10.48
N PRO A 200 4.89 -1.21 -9.92
CA PRO A 200 4.18 -2.33 -9.30
C PRO A 200 3.13 -1.92 -8.27
N LEU A 201 3.47 -0.94 -7.43
CA LEU A 201 2.57 -0.41 -6.41
C LEU A 201 1.28 0.19 -7.00
N ASP A 202 1.38 1.03 -8.04
CA ASP A 202 0.22 1.67 -8.69
C ASP A 202 -0.54 0.74 -9.64
N VAL A 203 0.19 -0.07 -10.39
CA VAL A 203 -0.37 -0.99 -11.37
C VAL A 203 -1.27 -2.01 -10.69
N PHE A 204 -0.94 -2.43 -9.46
CA PHE A 204 -1.71 -3.43 -8.75
C PHE A 204 -1.81 -3.28 -7.24
N PHE A 205 -0.69 -3.20 -6.50
CA PHE A 205 -0.66 -3.50 -5.05
C PHE A 205 -1.46 -2.54 -4.17
N PHE A 206 -1.55 -1.25 -4.51
CA PHE A 206 -2.36 -0.31 -3.71
C PHE A 206 -3.86 -0.60 -3.74
N ARG A 207 -4.35 -1.25 -4.80
CA ARG A 207 -5.79 -1.56 -4.94
C ARG A 207 -6.29 -2.53 -3.85
N PRO A 208 -5.73 -3.73 -3.65
CA PRO A 208 -6.16 -4.62 -2.58
C PRO A 208 -5.99 -3.98 -1.20
N TRP A 209 -4.91 -3.22 -0.95
CA TRP A 209 -4.71 -2.51 0.32
C TRP A 209 -5.84 -1.51 0.62
N LYS A 210 -6.18 -0.66 -0.36
CA LYS A 210 -7.28 0.32 -0.26
C LYS A 210 -8.65 -0.35 -0.09
N ASN A 211 -8.86 -1.50 -0.74
CA ASN A 211 -10.10 -2.26 -0.59
C ASN A 211 -10.19 -2.92 0.79
N PHE A 212 -9.07 -3.37 1.35
CA PHE A 212 -9.01 -3.95 2.70
C PHE A 212 -9.42 -2.93 3.76
N ILE A 213 -8.81 -1.74 3.73
CA ILE A 213 -9.17 -0.65 4.67
C ILE A 213 -10.65 -0.31 4.54
N ARG A 214 -11.14 -0.15 3.31
CA ARG A 214 -12.55 0.19 3.07
C ARG A 214 -13.49 -0.85 3.67
N TYR A 215 -13.27 -2.13 3.35
CA TYR A 215 -14.13 -3.20 3.84
C TYR A 215 -14.06 -3.32 5.37
N PHE A 216 -12.87 -3.17 5.96
CA PHE A 216 -12.72 -3.15 7.41
C PHE A 216 -13.49 -1.98 8.05
N SER A 217 -13.33 -0.76 7.54
CA SER A 217 -14.06 0.42 8.01
C SER A 217 -15.58 0.30 7.84
N ASP A 218 -16.04 -0.26 6.72
CA ASP A 218 -17.47 -0.51 6.48
C ASP A 218 -18.03 -1.48 7.54
N ASN A 219 -17.27 -2.53 7.91
CA ASN A 219 -17.67 -3.45 8.97
C ASN A 219 -17.73 -2.78 10.35
N ILE A 220 -16.81 -1.85 10.64
CA ILE A 220 -16.85 -1.06 11.88
C ILE A 220 -18.17 -0.29 11.98
N ILE A 221 -18.53 0.39 10.89
CA ILE A 221 -19.72 1.23 10.81
C ILE A 221 -21.01 0.37 10.88
N LEU A 222 -21.09 -0.69 10.07
CA LEU A 222 -22.28 -1.52 9.96
C LEU A 222 -22.63 -2.26 11.25
N ASN A 223 -21.61 -2.66 12.03
CA ASN A 223 -21.80 -3.34 13.30
C ASN A 223 -21.87 -2.37 14.50
N ASN A 224 -21.85 -1.05 14.24
CA ASN A 224 -21.93 -0.01 15.26
C ASN A 224 -20.91 -0.18 16.41
N PHE A 225 -19.66 -0.51 16.05
CA PHE A 225 -18.60 -0.59 17.04
C PHE A 225 -18.19 0.82 17.51
N ASP A 226 -18.04 1.00 18.82
CA ASP A 226 -17.57 2.26 19.42
C ASP A 226 -16.06 2.43 19.24
N ILE A 227 -15.66 2.67 17.99
CA ILE A 227 -14.27 2.95 17.63
C ILE A 227 -14.20 3.98 16.51
N ASN A 228 -13.41 5.03 16.76
CA ASN A 228 -13.09 6.03 15.75
C ASN A 228 -11.73 5.70 15.12
N LEU A 229 -11.76 5.17 13.89
CA LEU A 229 -10.56 4.77 13.15
C LEU A 229 -9.69 5.97 12.71
N HIS A 230 -10.23 7.19 12.79
CA HIS A 230 -9.56 8.41 12.37
C HIS A 230 -8.65 8.99 13.45
N HIS A 231 -8.75 8.51 14.69
CA HIS A 231 -7.78 8.87 15.72
C HIS A 231 -6.38 8.38 15.34
N ARG A 232 -5.39 9.25 15.58
CA ARG A 232 -3.98 9.01 15.27
C ARG A 232 -3.49 7.59 15.58
N ASN A 233 -3.67 7.15 16.83
CA ASN A 233 -3.20 5.82 17.25
C ASN A 233 -3.97 4.70 16.55
N ASN A 234 -5.26 4.89 16.28
CA ASN A 234 -6.07 3.89 15.57
C ASN A 234 -5.67 3.81 14.09
N VAL A 235 -5.30 4.92 13.45
CA VAL A 235 -4.72 4.92 12.09
C VAL A 235 -3.42 4.12 12.05
N ILE A 236 -2.50 4.40 12.97
CA ILE A 236 -1.21 3.68 13.02
C ILE A 236 -1.44 2.19 13.29
N LYS A 237 -2.31 1.88 14.26
CA LYS A 237 -2.65 0.51 14.63
C LYS A 237 -3.29 -0.26 13.48
N LEU A 238 -4.24 0.36 12.77
CA LEU A 238 -4.90 -0.23 11.61
C LEU A 238 -3.89 -0.53 10.50
N GLN A 239 -3.08 0.45 10.11
CA GLN A 239 -2.08 0.28 9.07
C GLN A 239 -1.02 -0.75 9.44
N SER A 240 -0.60 -0.78 10.71
CA SER A 240 0.30 -1.78 11.24
C SER A 240 -0.27 -3.20 11.18
N LEU A 241 -1.55 -3.38 11.54
CA LEU A 241 -2.23 -4.68 11.47
C LEU A 241 -2.42 -5.13 10.01
N ILE A 242 -2.81 -4.23 9.11
CA ILE A 242 -2.96 -4.53 7.68
C ILE A 242 -1.62 -4.89 7.06
N HIS A 243 -0.56 -4.13 7.37
CA HIS A 243 0.80 -4.45 6.96
C HIS A 243 1.21 -5.85 7.43
N ASN A 244 0.95 -6.18 8.69
CA ASN A 244 1.18 -7.53 9.19
C ASN A 244 0.41 -8.58 8.38
N GLN A 245 -0.89 -8.38 8.09
CA GLN A 245 -1.65 -9.35 7.29
C GLN A 245 -1.07 -9.51 5.88
N PHE A 246 -0.73 -8.41 5.20
CA PHE A 246 -0.17 -8.42 3.84
C PHE A 246 1.26 -8.98 3.77
N SER A 247 2.02 -8.94 4.87
CA SER A 247 3.33 -9.59 4.98
C SER A 247 3.27 -11.11 5.15
N SER A 248 2.07 -11.72 5.28
CA SER A 248 1.94 -13.18 5.32
C SER A 248 2.43 -13.82 4.01
N PRO A 249 3.16 -14.95 4.06
CA PRO A 249 3.56 -15.70 2.86
C PRO A 249 2.38 -16.06 1.93
N ARG A 250 1.16 -16.10 2.48
CA ARG A 250 -0.08 -16.28 1.71
C ARG A 250 -0.24 -15.28 0.56
N PHE A 251 0.24 -14.06 0.73
CA PHE A 251 0.10 -12.99 -0.26
C PHE A 251 1.38 -12.73 -1.07
N GLN A 252 2.39 -13.60 -0.97
CA GLN A 252 3.62 -13.46 -1.74
C GLN A 252 3.36 -13.44 -3.25
N ASN A 253 2.55 -14.38 -3.74
CA ASN A 253 2.16 -14.45 -5.15
C ASN A 253 1.33 -13.23 -5.61
N LEU A 254 0.57 -12.61 -4.71
CA LEU A 254 -0.15 -11.36 -5.00
C LEU A 254 0.83 -10.22 -5.25
N ILE A 255 1.90 -10.14 -4.46
CA ILE A 255 2.95 -9.11 -4.63
C ILE A 255 3.74 -9.40 -5.91
N LYS A 256 4.17 -10.66 -6.15
CA LYS A 256 4.80 -11.05 -7.42
C LYS A 256 3.92 -10.69 -8.63
N TYR A 257 2.61 -10.81 -8.50
CA TYR A 257 1.69 -10.47 -9.59
C TYR A 257 1.72 -8.97 -9.95
N SER A 258 2.02 -8.09 -8.98
CA SER A 258 2.19 -6.65 -9.24
C SER A 258 3.42 -6.35 -10.10
N TRP A 259 4.48 -7.14 -9.94
CA TRP A 259 5.70 -7.08 -10.75
C TRP A 259 5.50 -7.69 -12.13
N TYR A 260 4.86 -8.88 -12.21
CA TYR A 260 4.47 -9.51 -13.47
C TYR A 260 3.60 -8.56 -14.32
N LYS A 261 2.57 -7.97 -13.71
CA LYS A 261 1.65 -7.06 -14.41
C LYS A 261 2.33 -5.77 -14.89
N SER A 262 3.43 -5.38 -14.25
CA SER A 262 4.26 -4.24 -14.64
C SER A 262 5.35 -4.59 -15.66
N GLY A 263 5.50 -5.86 -16.03
CA GLY A 263 6.44 -6.34 -17.07
C GLY A 263 7.82 -6.79 -16.57
N TYR A 264 8.12 -6.65 -15.27
CA TYR A 264 9.45 -6.99 -14.72
C TYR A 264 9.66 -8.49 -14.42
N ILE A 265 8.57 -9.25 -14.34
CA ILE A 265 8.62 -10.70 -14.16
C ILE A 265 7.92 -11.32 -15.36
N LYS A 266 8.60 -12.23 -16.05
CA LYS A 266 8.07 -12.89 -17.26
C LYS A 266 7.07 -13.98 -16.92
N GLU A 267 7.35 -14.73 -15.86
CA GLU A 267 6.49 -15.84 -15.42
C GLU A 267 5.32 -15.31 -14.59
N LYS A 268 4.12 -15.71 -14.98
CA LYS A 268 2.94 -15.40 -14.20
C LYS A 268 3.00 -16.20 -12.89
N PRO A 269 2.88 -15.57 -11.71
CA PRO A 269 2.84 -16.30 -10.45
C PRO A 269 1.62 -17.22 -10.40
N SER A 270 1.73 -18.26 -9.57
CA SER A 270 0.62 -19.18 -9.27
C SER A 270 -0.59 -18.43 -8.71
N GLU A 271 -1.74 -19.08 -8.68
CA GLU A 271 -2.95 -18.52 -8.08
C GLU A 271 -2.71 -18.09 -6.63
N PHE A 272 -3.43 -17.05 -6.22
CA PHE A 272 -3.28 -16.42 -4.92
C PHE A 272 -4.61 -15.93 -4.38
N ASP A 273 -4.73 -15.94 -3.07
CA ASP A 273 -5.88 -15.41 -2.36
C ASP A 273 -5.91 -13.87 -2.45
N ASN A 274 -7.11 -13.32 -2.64
CA ASN A 274 -7.31 -11.89 -2.45
C ASN A 274 -7.39 -11.57 -0.93
N PRO A 275 -6.64 -10.58 -0.40
CA PRO A 275 -6.63 -10.27 1.03
C PRO A 275 -8.01 -9.91 1.59
N VAL A 276 -8.87 -9.26 0.81
CA VAL A 276 -10.23 -8.94 1.24
C VAL A 276 -11.08 -10.20 1.29
N ASP A 277 -11.00 -11.04 0.26
CA ASP A 277 -11.81 -12.25 0.20
C ASP A 277 -11.40 -13.22 1.32
N PHE A 278 -10.10 -13.50 1.47
CA PHE A 278 -9.59 -14.41 2.49
C PHE A 278 -9.77 -13.88 3.91
N CYS A 279 -9.33 -12.64 4.18
CA CYS A 279 -9.34 -12.14 5.55
C CYS A 279 -10.74 -11.66 5.97
N LEU A 280 -11.52 -11.04 5.09
CA LEU A 280 -12.72 -10.29 5.51
C LEU A 280 -14.04 -10.88 5.02
N LYS A 281 -14.04 -11.71 3.96
CA LYS A 281 -15.28 -12.38 3.48
C LYS A 281 -15.36 -13.85 3.86
N GLN A 282 -14.22 -14.52 3.99
CA GLN A 282 -14.11 -15.94 4.33
C GLN A 282 -13.73 -16.15 5.80
N CYS A 283 -14.08 -15.22 6.69
CA CYS A 283 -13.97 -15.44 8.13
C CYS A 283 -15.18 -16.25 8.63
N GLU A 284 -14.95 -17.07 9.65
CA GLU A 284 -16.05 -17.76 10.34
C GLU A 284 -16.96 -16.75 11.02
N THR A 285 -18.17 -17.17 11.38
CA THR A 285 -19.13 -16.29 12.08
C THR A 285 -18.70 -15.98 13.51
N SER A 286 -17.93 -16.86 14.13
CA SER A 286 -17.56 -16.78 15.55
C SER A 286 -16.06 -16.64 15.74
N CYS A 287 -15.68 -15.84 16.72
CA CYS A 287 -14.30 -15.60 17.10
C CYS A 287 -13.75 -16.82 17.86
N ASP A 288 -12.57 -17.29 17.46
CA ASP A 288 -11.89 -18.44 18.06
C ASP A 288 -11.51 -18.26 19.54
N PHE A 289 -11.53 -17.02 20.05
CA PHE A 289 -11.13 -16.73 21.44
C PHE A 289 -12.31 -16.47 22.39
N CYS A 290 -13.46 -15.99 21.89
CA CYS A 290 -14.59 -15.63 22.75
C CYS A 290 -15.98 -15.90 22.16
N ASN A 291 -16.07 -16.55 21.01
CA ASN A 291 -17.33 -16.86 20.30
C ASN A 291 -18.20 -15.65 19.90
N LEU A 292 -17.75 -14.40 20.14
CA LEU A 292 -18.38 -13.20 19.58
C LEU A 292 -18.25 -13.17 18.06
N SER A 293 -19.04 -12.32 17.39
CA SER A 293 -18.99 -12.16 15.93
C SER A 293 -17.58 -11.85 15.44
N ALA A 294 -17.03 -12.72 14.60
CA ALA A 294 -15.73 -12.49 13.97
C ALA A 294 -15.90 -11.55 12.76
N ILE A 295 -14.90 -10.69 12.57
CA ILE A 295 -14.88 -9.70 11.49
C ILE A 295 -13.69 -9.88 10.54
N ILE A 296 -12.74 -10.73 10.94
CA ILE A 296 -11.52 -10.97 10.18
C ILE A 296 -10.93 -12.34 10.48
N ARG A 297 -10.42 -13.00 9.46
CA ARG A 297 -9.56 -14.17 9.51
C ARG A 297 -8.10 -13.75 9.38
N CYS A 298 -7.26 -14.13 10.32
CA CYS A 298 -5.84 -13.81 10.30
C CYS A 298 -5.13 -14.55 9.16
N ALA A 299 -4.38 -13.82 8.32
CA ALA A 299 -3.66 -14.35 7.17
C ALA A 299 -2.52 -15.34 7.54
N TRP A 300 -2.09 -15.32 8.79
CA TRP A 300 -1.00 -16.13 9.32
C TRP A 300 -1.50 -17.38 10.04
N CYS A 301 -2.22 -17.21 11.15
CA CYS A 301 -2.68 -18.33 11.99
C CYS A 301 -4.06 -18.87 11.58
N THR A 302 -4.71 -18.25 10.59
CA THR A 302 -6.02 -18.65 10.03
C THR A 302 -7.20 -18.58 10.99
N LYS A 303 -7.00 -18.11 12.23
CA LYS A 303 -8.04 -17.87 13.22
C LYS A 303 -8.96 -16.72 12.81
N SER A 304 -10.25 -16.89 13.05
CA SER A 304 -11.30 -15.88 12.95
C SER A 304 -11.39 -15.08 14.26
N LEU A 305 -11.35 -13.76 14.15
CA LEU A 305 -11.18 -12.82 15.26
C LEU A 305 -12.29 -11.79 15.23
N CYS A 306 -12.86 -11.51 16.41
CA CYS A 306 -13.71 -10.33 16.60
C CYS A 306 -12.86 -9.05 16.65
N LEU A 307 -13.53 -7.90 16.66
CA LEU A 307 -12.85 -6.60 16.71
C LEU A 307 -11.92 -6.48 17.93
N THR A 308 -12.35 -6.97 19.09
CA THR A 308 -11.55 -6.86 20.32
C THR A 308 -10.24 -7.62 20.17
N HIS A 309 -10.29 -8.90 19.80
CA HIS A 309 -9.09 -9.73 19.68
C HIS A 309 -8.19 -9.28 18.54
N PHE A 310 -8.73 -8.85 17.40
CA PHE A 310 -7.90 -8.38 16.30
C PHE A 310 -7.34 -6.97 16.54
N PHE A 311 -8.22 -6.01 16.82
CA PHE A 311 -7.87 -4.61 16.86
C PHE A 311 -7.55 -4.12 18.26
N ASN A 312 -8.42 -4.29 19.26
CA ASN A 312 -8.21 -3.68 20.59
C ASN A 312 -7.01 -4.29 21.31
N GLU A 313 -6.90 -5.61 21.31
CA GLU A 313 -5.78 -6.36 21.88
C GLU A 313 -4.55 -6.40 20.96
N TYR A 314 -4.68 -5.89 19.73
CA TYR A 314 -3.60 -5.75 18.76
C TYR A 314 -2.96 -7.09 18.35
N HIS A 315 -3.68 -7.84 17.53
CA HIS A 315 -3.26 -9.17 17.06
C HIS A 315 -2.15 -9.09 16.00
N ILE A 316 -0.90 -9.19 16.44
CA ILE A 316 0.25 -9.40 15.56
C ILE A 316 0.62 -10.87 15.53
N CYS A 317 0.74 -11.41 14.31
CA CYS A 317 1.04 -12.80 14.06
C CYS A 317 2.25 -12.88 13.13
N ASN A 318 3.24 -13.72 13.43
CA ASN A 318 4.38 -13.95 12.55
C ASN A 318 4.79 -15.43 12.59
N TYR A 319 5.54 -15.90 11.58
CA TYR A 319 5.95 -17.31 11.49
C TYR A 319 6.76 -17.79 12.73
N ASN A 320 7.33 -16.88 13.51
CA ASN A 320 8.14 -17.18 14.70
C ASN A 320 7.32 -17.37 15.99
N THR A 321 6.04 -17.01 16.03
CA THR A 321 5.22 -17.09 17.26
C THR A 321 4.54 -18.44 17.50
N PHE A 322 4.56 -19.36 16.53
CA PHE A 322 3.83 -20.65 16.60
C PHE A 322 4.73 -21.91 16.62
N LYS A 323 6.04 -21.73 16.87
CA LYS A 323 6.97 -22.83 17.20
C LYS A 323 7.34 -22.84 18.69
N LYS A 324 6.35 -22.73 19.57
CA LYS A 324 6.48 -23.14 20.98
C LYS A 324 5.65 -24.38 21.21
#